data_AF-A0A8S9LG56-F1
#
_entry.id   AF-A0A8S9LG56-F1
#
_cell.length_a   1.000
_cell.length_b   1.000
_cell.length_c   1.000
_cell.angle_alpha   90.00
_cell.angle_beta   90.00
_cell.angle_gamma   90.00
#
_symmetry.space_group_name_H-M   'P 1'
#
loop_
_entity.id
_entity.type
_entity.pdbx_description
1 polymer ?
#
loop_
_entity_poly.entity_id
_entity_poly.type
_entity_poly.pdbx_seq_one_letter_code
_entity_poly.pdbx_strand_id
1 'polypeptide(L)'
;MGSQQAAVSFLSNLAKAAFGLGTAATVLNTSLYTVDGGERAVIFDRFRGVMEQTVGEGTHFLIPILQKPHIFDIRTKPHTFSSISGTKDLQMVNLTLRVLSRPEV
;
A
#
# COMPACT_ATOMS: atom_id res chain seq x y z
N MET A 1 27.63 48.01 8.81
CA MET A 1 27.08 47.26 7.65
C MET A 1 27.53 45.80 7.59
N GLY A 2 28.73 45.41 8.04
CA GLY A 2 29.22 44.01 7.94
C GLY A 2 28.54 42.94 8.83
N SER A 3 27.91 43.31 9.96
CA SER A 3 27.24 42.33 10.85
C SER A 3 25.95 41.75 10.26
N GLN A 4 25.22 42.55 9.47
CA GLN A 4 23.97 42.12 8.86
C GLN A 4 24.21 41.14 7.70
N GLN A 5 25.26 41.33 6.89
CA GLN A 5 25.64 40.38 5.82
C GLN A 5 26.13 39.03 6.35
N ALA A 6 26.86 39.01 7.47
CA ALA A 6 27.29 37.77 8.12
C ALA A 6 26.10 36.97 8.68
N ALA A 7 25.15 37.66 9.32
CA ALA A 7 23.92 37.03 9.83
C ALA A 7 23.04 36.46 8.70
N VAL A 8 22.90 37.19 7.58
CA VAL A 8 22.14 36.75 6.40
C VAL A 8 22.81 35.54 5.73
N SER A 9 24.14 35.52 5.66
CA SER A 9 24.89 34.40 5.07
C SER A 9 24.82 33.14 5.94
N PHE A 10 24.88 33.31 7.26
CA PHE A 10 24.69 32.22 8.22
C PHE A 10 23.27 31.63 8.14
N LEU A 11 22.25 32.49 8.11
CA LEU A 11 20.86 32.08 7.92
C LEU A 11 20.64 31.38 6.57
N SER A 12 21.26 31.85 5.49
CA SER A 12 21.16 31.21 4.17
C SER A 12 21.78 29.81 4.15
N ASN A 13 22.96 29.63 4.77
CA ASN A 13 23.60 28.33 4.87
C ASN A 13 22.83 27.37 5.78
N LEU A 14 22.29 27.87 6.90
CA LEU A 14 21.41 27.09 7.77
C LEU A 14 20.12 26.70 7.06
N ALA A 15 19.51 27.59 6.28
CA ALA A 15 18.33 27.30 5.49
C ALA A 15 18.60 26.24 4.41
N LYS A 16 19.76 26.31 3.72
CA LYS A 16 20.18 25.29 2.75
C LYS A 16 20.40 23.93 3.42
N ALA A 17 21.06 23.91 4.58
CA ALA A 17 21.28 22.69 5.35
C ALA A 17 19.95 22.08 5.85
N ALA A 18 19.06 22.91 6.40
CA ALA A 18 17.74 22.49 6.85
C ALA A 18 16.88 21.95 5.70
N PHE A 19 16.93 22.60 4.53
CA PHE A 19 16.22 22.13 3.34
C PHE A 19 16.78 20.81 2.81
N GLY A 20 18.11 20.67 2.74
CA GLY A 20 18.76 19.41 2.34
C GLY A 20 18.42 18.25 3.27
N LEU A 21 18.46 18.48 4.59
CA LEU A 21 18.10 17.47 5.58
C LEU A 21 16.60 17.14 5.55
N GLY A 22 15.73 18.15 5.43
CA GLY A 22 14.28 17.97 5.36
C GLY A 22 13.85 17.17 4.12
N THR A 23 14.43 17.48 2.96
CA THR A 23 14.15 16.73 1.72
C THR A 23 14.64 15.28 1.80
N ALA A 24 15.87 15.05 2.28
CA ALA A 24 16.40 13.70 2.45
C ALA A 24 15.56 12.87 3.44
N ALA A 25 15.20 13.44 4.60
CA ALA A 25 14.37 12.76 5.58
C ALA A 25 12.98 12.38 5.01
N THR A 26 12.39 13.26 4.21
CA THR A 26 11.07 13.01 3.59
C THR A 26 11.15 11.88 2.55
N VAL A 27 12.21 11.85 1.74
CA VAL A 27 12.42 10.78 0.74
C VAL A 27 12.66 9.43 1.42
N LEU A 28 13.43 9.39 2.50
CA LEU A 28 13.64 8.17 3.28
C LEU A 28 12.37 7.67 3.95
N ASN A 29 11.55 8.58 4.50
CA ASN A 29 10.30 8.18 5.13
C ASN A 29 9.27 7.64 4.13
N THR A 30 9.15 8.27 2.96
CA THR A 30 8.19 7.87 1.92
C THR A 30 8.59 6.64 1.12
N SER A 31 9.85 6.23 1.20
CA SER A 31 10.36 5.04 0.52
C SER A 31 10.20 3.75 1.32
N LEU A 32 9.87 3.83 2.61
CA LEU A 32 9.63 2.66 3.45
C LEU A 32 8.13 2.39 3.58
N TYR A 33 7.75 1.13 3.38
CA TYR A 33 6.39 0.65 3.65
C TYR A 33 6.47 -0.72 4.31
N THR A 34 5.47 -1.04 5.12
CA THR A 34 5.36 -2.33 5.80
C THR A 34 4.12 -3.06 5.30
N VAL A 35 4.26 -4.36 5.09
CA VAL A 35 3.17 -5.27 4.75
C VAL A 35 2.91 -6.16 5.96
N ASP A 36 1.68 -6.13 6.45
CA ASP A 36 1.29 -6.91 7.62
C ASP A 36 1.05 -8.38 7.26
N GLY A 37 1.14 -9.24 8.28
CA GLY A 37 0.90 -10.67 8.13
C GLY A 37 -0.54 -10.95 7.67
N GLY A 38 -0.66 -11.76 6.61
CA GLY A 38 -1.95 -12.05 5.96
C GLY A 38 -2.38 -11.01 4.93
N GLU A 39 -1.51 -10.06 4.60
CA GLU A 39 -1.66 -9.16 3.46
C GLU A 39 -0.53 -9.39 2.45
N ARG A 40 -0.74 -8.95 1.20
CA ARG A 40 0.31 -8.84 0.20
C ARG A 40 0.25 -7.50 -0.50
N ALA A 41 1.42 -6.96 -0.81
CA ALA A 41 1.53 -5.73 -1.58
C ALA A 41 1.71 -6.05 -3.07
N VAL A 42 0.82 -5.49 -3.88
CA VAL A 42 0.98 -5.39 -5.34
C VAL A 42 1.55 -4.02 -5.63
N ILE A 43 2.70 -3.94 -6.29
CA ILE A 43 3.33 -2.66 -6.58
C ILE A 43 2.95 -2.20 -7.98
N PHE A 44 2.49 -0.96 -8.07
CA PHE A 44 2.27 -0.26 -9.32
C PHE A 44 3.44 0.66 -9.64
N ASP A 45 4.08 0.45 -10.79
CA ASP A 45 5.11 1.33 -11.36
C ASP A 45 4.46 2.26 -12.41
N ARG A 46 4.76 3.56 -12.37
CA ARG A 46 4.22 4.52 -13.35
C ARG A 46 4.68 4.26 -14.79
N PHE A 47 5.80 3.59 -15.02
CA PHE A 47 6.26 3.25 -16.38
C PHE A 47 5.81 1.88 -16.85
N ARG A 48 5.89 0.87 -15.99
CA ARG A 48 5.64 -0.54 -16.34
C ARG A 48 4.23 -1.03 -15.99
N GLY A 49 3.47 -0.25 -15.22
CA GLY A 49 2.16 -0.64 -14.73
C GLY A 49 2.26 -1.55 -13.51
N VAL A 50 1.35 -2.52 -13.40
CA VAL A 50 1.32 -3.47 -12.27
C VAL A 50 2.45 -4.48 -12.41
N MET A 51 3.28 -4.62 -11.37
CA MET A 51 4.32 -5.65 -11.34
C MET A 51 3.72 -7.03 -11.10
N GLU A 52 4.21 -8.05 -11.82
CA GLU A 52 3.69 -9.43 -11.70
C GLU A 52 4.05 -10.10 -10.38
N GLN A 53 5.19 -9.73 -9.79
CA GLN A 53 5.61 -10.29 -8.51
C GLN A 53 4.97 -9.53 -7.36
N THR A 54 4.25 -10.27 -6.51
CA THR A 54 3.69 -9.74 -5.27
C THR A 54 4.70 -9.79 -4.14
N VAL A 55 4.70 -8.74 -3.32
CA VAL A 55 5.61 -8.62 -2.19
C VAL A 55 4.93 -9.14 -0.92
N GLY A 56 5.64 -9.99 -0.20
CA GLY A 56 5.17 -10.62 1.03
C GLY A 56 5.21 -9.68 2.24
N GLU A 57 5.02 -10.28 3.40
CA GLU A 57 5.07 -9.64 4.72
C GLU A 57 6.46 -9.04 5.05
N GLY A 58 6.46 -7.92 5.77
CA GLY A 58 7.67 -7.23 6.21
C GLY A 58 7.84 -5.81 5.66
N THR A 59 8.93 -5.16 6.05
CA THR A 59 9.27 -3.80 5.62
C THR A 59 10.07 -3.84 4.31
N HIS A 60 9.54 -3.15 3.31
CA HIS A 60 10.06 -3.13 1.95
C HIS A 60 10.36 -1.70 1.52
N PHE A 61 11.23 -1.58 0.52
CA PHE A 61 11.65 -0.30 -0.04
C PHE A 61 10.96 -0.06 -1.39
N LEU A 62 10.47 1.16 -1.60
CA LEU A 62 9.85 1.60 -2.84
C LEU A 62 10.40 2.96 -3.27
N ILE A 63 10.32 3.26 -4.56
CA ILE A 63 10.71 4.57 -5.09
C ILE A 63 9.47 5.50 -5.06
N PRO A 64 9.37 6.49 -4.15
CA PRO A 64 8.11 7.15 -3.78
C PRO A 64 7.38 7.93 -4.90
N ILE A 65 8.08 8.32 -5.97
CA ILE A 65 7.49 9.05 -7.11
C ILE A 65 7.11 8.10 -8.26
N LEU A 66 7.79 6.95 -8.33
CA LEU A 66 7.69 6.02 -9.45
C LEU A 66 6.77 4.86 -9.11
N GLN A 67 6.86 4.36 -7.89
CA GLN A 67 6.18 3.15 -7.43
C GLN A 67 5.16 3.49 -6.36
N LYS A 68 4.04 2.76 -6.35
CA LYS A 68 3.00 2.87 -5.33
C LYS A 68 2.59 1.47 -4.89
N PRO A 69 2.76 1.09 -3.61
CA PRO A 69 2.29 -0.19 -3.11
C PRO A 69 0.76 -0.14 -2.94
N HIS A 70 0.08 -1.22 -3.30
CA HIS A 70 -1.33 -1.46 -3.01
C HIS A 70 -1.43 -2.72 -2.18
N ILE A 71 -1.85 -2.57 -0.94
CA ILE A 71 -1.89 -3.66 0.04
C ILE A 71 -3.25 -4.33 -0.05
N PHE A 72 -3.25 -5.64 -0.27
CA PHE A 72 -4.43 -6.47 -0.39
C PHE A 72 -4.45 -7.52 0.70
N ASP A 73 -5.63 -7.69 1.31
CA ASP A 73 -5.88 -8.75 2.26
C ASP A 73 -6.06 -10.09 1.53
N ILE A 74 -5.20 -11.06 1.86
CA ILE A 74 -5.20 -12.41 1.28
C ILE A 74 -5.86 -13.45 2.18
N ARG A 75 -6.50 -13.03 3.27
CA ARG A 75 -7.19 -13.93 4.19
C ARG A 75 -8.44 -14.50 3.54
N THR A 76 -8.76 -15.73 3.92
CA THR A 76 -9.98 -16.41 3.45
C THR A 76 -11.21 -15.70 4.01
N LYS A 77 -12.07 -15.20 3.12
CA LYS A 77 -13.31 -14.52 3.47
C LYS A 77 -14.51 -15.41 3.13
N PRO A 78 -15.49 -15.56 4.05
CA PRO A 78 -16.73 -16.26 3.76
C PRO A 78 -17.70 -15.34 3.00
N HIS A 79 -18.30 -15.86 1.93
CA HIS A 79 -19.42 -15.27 1.23
C HIS A 79 -20.62 -16.21 1.34
N THR A 80 -21.71 -15.71 1.93
CA THR A 80 -22.95 -16.47 2.10
C THR A 80 -23.97 -16.04 1.07
N PHE A 81 -24.43 -16.98 0.25
CA PHE A 81 -25.49 -16.78 -0.74
C PHE A 81 -26.71 -17.59 -0.32
N SER A 82 -27.87 -16.94 -0.23
CA SER A 82 -29.15 -17.61 0.01
C SER A 82 -30.01 -17.55 -1.25
N SER A 83 -30.64 -18.67 -1.59
CA SER A 83 -31.55 -18.76 -2.73
C SER A 83 -32.67 -19.75 -2.45
N ILE A 84 -33.86 -19.45 -2.95
CA ILE A 84 -35.01 -20.34 -2.86
C ILE A 84 -35.00 -21.21 -4.13
N SER A 85 -34.90 -22.53 -3.95
CA SER A 85 -34.83 -23.51 -5.05
C SER A 85 -35.98 -24.51 -4.96
N GLY A 86 -36.46 -24.95 -6.12
CA GLY A 86 -37.46 -26.03 -6.22
C GLY A 86 -36.79 -27.39 -6.18
N THR A 87 -37.28 -28.27 -5.31
CA THR A 87 -36.82 -29.67 -5.21
C THR A 87 -37.43 -30.54 -6.30
N LYS A 88 -36.93 -31.77 -6.46
CA LYS A 88 -37.50 -32.80 -7.35
C LYS A 88 -38.98 -33.08 -7.06
N ASP A 89 -39.40 -32.86 -5.82
CA ASP A 89 -40.76 -33.05 -5.34
C ASP A 89 -41.62 -31.77 -5.45
N LEU A 90 -41.16 -30.79 -6.22
CA LEU A 90 -41.82 -29.49 -6.44
C LEU A 90 -42.01 -28.65 -5.17
N GLN A 91 -41.28 -28.96 -4.09
CA GLN A 91 -41.29 -28.16 -2.88
C GLN A 91 -40.25 -27.03 -2.97
N MET A 92 -40.64 -25.83 -2.55
CA MET A 92 -39.74 -24.69 -2.46
C MET A 92 -38.95 -24.76 -1.16
N VAL A 93 -37.62 -24.80 -1.25
CA VAL A 93 -36.71 -24.84 -0.11
C VAL A 93 -35.73 -23.67 -0.14
N ASN A 94 -35.36 -23.14 1.02
CA ASN A 94 -34.33 -22.12 1.14
C ASN A 94 -32.96 -22.79 1.33
N LEU A 95 -32.03 -22.55 0.41
CA LEU A 95 -30.68 -23.05 0.45
C LEU A 95 -29.72 -21.91 0.78
N THR A 96 -28.83 -22.14 1.75
CA THR A 96 -27.75 -21.21 2.09
C THR A 96 -26.41 -21.86 1.79
N LEU A 97 -25.66 -21.28 0.86
CA LEU A 97 -24.31 -21.71 0.51
C LEU A 97 -23.30 -20.77 1.15
N ARG A 98 -22.30 -21.32 1.84
CA ARG A 98 -21.14 -20.56 2.33
C ARG A 98 -19.92 -20.90 1.48
N VAL A 99 -19.53 -19.97 0.63
CA VAL A 99 -18.32 -20.07 -0.19
C VAL A 99 -17.18 -19.40 0.55
N LEU A 100 -16.11 -20.14 0.83
CA LEU A 100 -14.88 -19.58 1.35
C LEU A 100 -13.98 -19.26 0.16
N SER A 101 -13.63 -17.98 -0.03
CA SER A 101 -12.71 -17.56 -1.10
C SER A 101 -11.50 -16.85 -0.51
N ARG A 102 -10.33 -17.11 -1.08
CA ARG A 102 -9.11 -16.33 -0.86
C ARG A 102 -8.52 -15.97 -2.22
N PRO A 103 -7.96 -14.77 -2.39
CA PRO A 103 -7.19 -14.45 -3.59
C PRO A 103 -5.86 -15.23 -3.60
N GLU A 104 -5.49 -15.72 -4.78
CA GLU A 104 -4.18 -16.33 -5.04
C GLU A 104 -3.32 -15.31 -5.81
N VAL A 105 -2.15 -15.02 -5.25
CA VAL A 105 -1.23 -13.94 -5.64
C VAL A 105 0.20 -14.41 -5.57
#